data_AF-W1PCK4-F1
#
_entry.id   AF-W1PCK4-F1
#
_cell.length_a   1.000
_cell.length_b   1.000
_cell.length_c   1.000
_cell.angle_alpha   90.00
_cell.angle_beta   90.00
_cell.angle_gamma   90.00
#
_symmetry.space_group_name_H-M   'P 1'
#
loop_
_entity.id
_entity.type
_entity.pdbx_description
1 polymer ?
#
loop_
_entity_poly.entity_id
_entity_poly.type
_entity_poly.pdbx_seq_one_letter_code
_entity_poly.pdbx_strand_id
1 'polypeptide(L)'
;MSDSWIELEMMKPLKRIRSLESCSQDEEEEARTSHTHGDDSSGASRSSNNEIIRFLSSISEDVTLRIISSLPINSIFRFKCVCKSWNQLLSSPHFARIHSLSPAHPSDVSALACVPNGFFLLHIPKSDLSHKASPLPFAFVHSGGDLRRLHRINLPSGGTLRLVLESHGMVCFSTNQFPDIVYIFNPVTREYAALPVLKSRPEILGFFFDLEGQVFKVLVSFLTSKDECWVFSSATGQWKSVGAKLLASVSGKMNPFLCVRGVCYGVFQCVDEVKMFGFDMEREEWEIFTLPLHVSDNRAKWLMKIVEWEGRPYLVHGFAQRKLGIWVFRKEDAEKWMRVTEICLEKRFGRRPDVNVIMQHRSFFVAEAKNMGVCLSLYSTQGKRRELDWEFFWHPRCHDGPLLGIFPFTPRLFSCNYMGN
;
A
#
# COMPACT_ATOMS: atom_id res chain seq x y z
N MET A 1 25.39 1.60 52.45
CA MET A 1 26.65 2.14 51.88
C MET A 1 26.84 1.47 50.54
N SER A 2 26.69 2.08 49.37
CA SER A 2 26.54 3.49 48.98
C SER A 2 25.79 3.52 47.64
N ASP A 3 24.92 4.50 47.50
CA ASP A 3 24.18 4.88 46.30
C ASP A 3 25.08 5.14 45.08
N SER A 4 24.58 4.87 43.88
CA SER A 4 24.59 5.89 42.83
C SER A 4 23.46 5.66 41.83
N TRP A 5 22.67 6.71 41.68
CA TRP A 5 21.53 6.87 40.81
C TRP A 5 22.02 7.09 39.38
N ILE A 6 21.39 6.43 38.40
CA ILE A 6 21.35 6.93 37.02
C ILE A 6 19.87 7.01 36.65
N GLU A 7 19.39 8.25 36.56
CA GLU A 7 18.06 8.61 36.11
C GLU A 7 17.79 8.06 34.71
N LEU A 8 16.69 7.31 34.58
CA LEU A 8 16.04 7.04 33.32
C LEU A 8 15.44 8.35 32.81
N GLU A 9 16.20 9.08 31.97
CA GLU A 9 15.62 10.13 31.15
C GLU A 9 14.54 9.52 30.24
N MET A 10 13.29 9.87 30.57
CA MET A 10 12.13 9.69 29.71
C MET A 10 12.43 10.28 28.33
N MET A 11 12.44 9.44 27.30
CA MET A 11 12.47 9.87 25.90
C MET A 11 11.28 10.80 25.61
N LYS A 12 11.57 12.09 25.56
CA LYS A 12 10.66 13.13 25.06
C LYS A 12 10.33 12.87 23.58
N PRO A 13 9.11 13.16 23.11
CA PRO A 13 8.78 13.05 21.69
C PRO A 13 9.67 13.97 20.85
N LEU A 14 10.09 13.44 19.69
CA LEU A 14 11.12 13.99 18.82
C LEU A 14 10.79 15.39 18.26
N LYS A 15 11.84 16.21 18.20
CA LYS A 15 11.89 17.59 17.72
C LYS A 15 11.49 17.70 16.23
N ARG A 16 10.71 18.75 15.94
CA ARG A 16 10.43 19.32 14.62
C ARG A 16 11.75 19.60 13.88
N ILE A 17 12.01 18.93 12.75
CA ILE A 17 13.11 19.30 11.86
C ILE A 17 12.71 20.59 11.14
N ARG A 18 13.44 21.68 11.41
CA ARG A 18 13.33 22.94 10.66
C ARG A 18 13.88 22.71 9.24
N SER A 19 13.10 23.08 8.24
CA SER A 19 13.57 23.29 6.88
C SER A 19 14.63 24.40 6.89
N LEU A 20 15.79 24.10 6.30
CA LEU A 20 16.78 25.07 5.89
C LEU A 20 16.22 25.83 4.67
N GLU A 21 15.79 27.07 4.88
CA GLU A 21 15.71 28.08 3.82
C GLU A 21 16.38 29.35 4.34
N SER A 22 17.62 29.55 3.90
CA SER A 22 18.38 30.80 3.92
C SER A 22 18.92 31.01 2.50
N CYS A 23 19.00 32.27 2.08
CA CYS A 23 19.16 32.80 0.71
C CYS A 23 17.86 32.86 -0.09
N SER A 24 17.39 34.01 -0.59
CA SER A 24 18.01 35.34 -0.68
C SER A 24 16.90 36.38 -0.80
N GLN A 25 16.98 37.41 0.03
CA GLN A 25 16.53 38.75 -0.34
C GLN A 25 17.47 39.22 -1.45
N ASP A 26 16.90 39.70 -2.54
CA ASP A 26 17.49 40.53 -3.61
C ASP A 26 16.81 40.16 -4.92
N GLU A 27 15.75 40.90 -5.28
CA GLU A 27 15.29 41.21 -6.65
C GLU A 27 13.93 41.90 -6.56
N GLU A 28 13.91 43.09 -5.95
CA GLU A 28 12.76 43.99 -5.96
C GLU A 28 13.22 45.40 -6.36
N GLU A 29 13.98 45.54 -7.45
CA GLU A 29 14.25 46.86 -8.03
C GLU A 29 14.75 46.84 -9.48
N GLU A 30 13.99 46.30 -10.43
CA GLU A 30 14.19 46.68 -11.86
C GLU A 30 12.95 46.40 -12.72
N ALA A 31 11.88 47.17 -12.49
CA ALA A 31 10.75 47.25 -13.42
C ALA A 31 10.14 48.66 -13.43
N ARG A 32 10.98 49.66 -13.66
CA ARG A 32 10.55 51.00 -14.05
C ARG A 32 11.45 51.50 -15.17
N THR A 33 11.08 51.19 -16.40
CA THR A 33 11.09 52.09 -17.58
C THR A 33 11.01 51.28 -18.88
N SER A 34 9.86 51.28 -19.52
CA SER A 34 9.78 51.43 -20.99
C SER A 34 8.34 51.70 -21.38
N HIS A 35 8.12 52.91 -21.89
CA HIS A 35 6.89 53.32 -22.53
C HIS A 35 6.83 52.79 -23.96
N THR A 36 5.69 52.18 -24.29
CA THR A 36 4.91 52.24 -25.54
C THR A 36 5.60 51.96 -26.89
N HIS A 37 5.14 50.90 -27.55
CA HIS A 37 4.46 51.03 -28.85
C HIS A 37 3.42 49.90 -29.00
N GLY A 38 2.24 50.26 -29.52
CA GLY A 38 1.04 49.45 -29.48
C GLY A 38 1.03 48.28 -30.47
N ASP A 39 0.30 47.24 -30.09
CA ASP A 39 -0.30 46.27 -30.99
C ASP A 39 -1.67 45.86 -30.42
N ASP A 40 -2.74 46.20 -31.14
CA ASP A 40 -4.16 46.08 -30.78
C ASP A 40 -4.70 44.63 -30.92
N SER A 41 -3.85 43.63 -30.72
CA SER A 41 -4.24 42.21 -30.67
C SER A 41 -4.28 41.63 -29.25
N SER A 42 -3.86 42.39 -28.24
CA SER A 42 -3.76 41.94 -26.83
C SER A 42 -5.08 42.04 -26.03
N GLY A 43 -6.09 42.77 -26.54
CA GLY A 43 -7.35 43.03 -25.83
C GLY A 43 -8.27 41.81 -25.71
N ALA A 44 -8.39 41.00 -26.77
CA ALA A 44 -9.26 39.82 -26.79
C ALA A 44 -8.73 38.67 -25.91
N SER A 45 -7.41 38.44 -25.93
CA SER A 45 -6.71 37.45 -25.08
C SER A 45 -6.80 37.81 -23.58
N ARG A 46 -6.63 39.08 -23.23
CA ARG A 46 -6.76 39.57 -21.85
C ARG A 46 -8.21 39.52 -21.34
N SER A 47 -9.19 39.79 -22.20
CA SER A 47 -10.63 39.69 -21.85
C SER A 47 -11.02 38.25 -21.50
N SER A 48 -10.68 37.27 -22.36
CA SER A 48 -10.98 35.86 -22.12
C SER A 48 -10.25 35.31 -20.89
N ASN A 49 -8.99 35.71 -20.66
CA ASN A 49 -8.26 35.32 -19.45
C ASN A 49 -8.88 35.92 -18.18
N ASN A 50 -9.38 37.15 -18.23
CA ASN A 50 -10.09 37.78 -17.10
C ASN A 50 -11.44 37.12 -16.82
N GLU A 51 -12.15 36.64 -17.84
CA GLU A 51 -13.39 35.87 -17.66
C GLU A 51 -13.14 34.49 -17.05
N ILE A 52 -12.09 33.80 -17.49
CA ILE A 52 -11.66 32.53 -16.88
C ILE A 52 -11.24 32.75 -15.42
N ILE A 53 -10.48 33.80 -15.11
CA ILE A 53 -10.09 34.12 -13.73
C ILE A 53 -11.31 34.44 -12.87
N ARG A 54 -12.27 35.22 -13.38
CA ARG A 54 -13.53 35.51 -12.68
C ARG A 54 -14.36 34.25 -12.45
N PHE A 55 -14.48 33.40 -13.46
CA PHE A 55 -15.17 32.11 -13.34
C PHE A 55 -14.50 31.22 -12.29
N LEU A 56 -13.17 31.08 -12.34
CA LEU A 56 -12.40 30.31 -11.35
C LEU A 56 -12.55 30.90 -9.93
N SER A 57 -12.62 32.22 -9.79
CA SER A 57 -12.87 32.89 -8.49
C SER A 57 -14.31 32.75 -8.00
N SER A 58 -15.25 32.33 -8.87
CA SER A 58 -16.66 32.09 -8.53
C SER A 58 -16.94 30.63 -8.13
N ILE A 59 -15.98 29.72 -8.37
CA ILE A 59 -16.09 28.32 -7.94
C ILE A 59 -15.91 28.29 -6.42
N SER A 60 -16.84 27.65 -5.70
CA SER A 60 -16.71 27.49 -4.26
C SER A 60 -15.47 26.65 -3.90
N GLU A 61 -14.92 26.91 -2.72
CA GLU A 61 -13.77 26.16 -2.20
C GLU A 61 -14.06 24.65 -2.19
N ASP A 62 -15.26 24.24 -1.81
CA ASP A 62 -15.69 22.82 -1.80
C ASP A 62 -15.63 22.16 -3.17
N VAL A 63 -16.09 22.85 -4.23
CA VAL A 63 -16.06 22.31 -5.59
C VAL A 63 -14.60 22.21 -6.06
N THR A 64 -13.79 23.21 -5.75
CA THR A 64 -12.35 23.22 -6.04
C THR A 64 -11.65 22.03 -5.38
N LEU A 65 -11.91 21.80 -4.08
CA LEU A 65 -11.35 20.66 -3.34
C LEU A 65 -11.78 19.33 -3.95
N ARG A 66 -13.04 19.18 -4.36
CA ARG A 66 -13.53 17.95 -5.02
C ARG A 66 -12.90 17.71 -6.39
N ILE A 67 -12.63 18.77 -7.15
CA ILE A 67 -11.92 18.66 -8.43
C ILE A 67 -10.49 18.20 -8.17
N ILE A 68 -9.77 18.88 -7.27
CA ILE A 68 -8.37 18.56 -6.98
C ILE A 68 -8.23 17.17 -6.33
N SER A 69 -9.18 16.77 -5.49
CA SER A 69 -9.18 15.45 -4.84
C SER A 69 -9.33 14.29 -5.81
N SER A 70 -9.84 14.56 -7.02
CA SER A 70 -9.94 13.55 -8.08
C SER A 70 -8.64 13.39 -8.89
N LEU A 71 -7.68 14.31 -8.74
CA LEU A 71 -6.46 14.30 -9.53
C LEU A 71 -5.44 13.27 -9.03
N PRO A 72 -4.54 12.78 -9.91
CA PRO A 72 -3.40 11.98 -9.49
C PRO A 72 -2.54 12.72 -8.45
N ILE A 73 -1.98 11.96 -7.49
CA ILE A 73 -1.25 12.52 -6.36
C ILE A 73 -0.04 13.40 -6.77
N ASN A 74 0.61 13.05 -7.89
CA ASN A 74 1.70 13.85 -8.45
C ASN A 74 1.25 15.23 -8.95
N SER A 75 0.01 15.36 -9.40
CA SER A 75 -0.57 16.66 -9.78
C SER A 75 -0.89 17.48 -8.53
N ILE A 76 -1.41 16.84 -7.48
CA ILE A 76 -1.68 17.49 -6.19
C ILE A 76 -0.38 18.05 -5.58
N PHE A 77 0.71 17.27 -5.59
CA PHE A 77 2.01 17.77 -5.11
C PHE A 77 2.51 18.97 -5.90
N ARG A 78 2.33 18.97 -7.23
CA ARG A 78 2.68 20.13 -8.06
C ARG A 78 1.84 21.36 -7.72
N PHE A 79 0.56 21.18 -7.39
CA PHE A 79 -0.31 22.27 -6.96
C PHE A 79 0.07 22.86 -5.59
N LYS A 80 0.63 22.05 -4.68
CA LYS A 80 1.20 22.56 -3.42
C LYS A 80 2.33 23.57 -3.65
N CYS A 81 3.06 23.46 -4.76
CA CYS A 81 4.17 24.35 -5.11
C CYS A 81 3.71 25.69 -5.71
N VAL A 82 2.43 25.87 -6.05
CA VAL A 82 1.95 27.07 -6.75
C VAL A 82 1.95 28.30 -5.85
N CYS A 83 1.36 28.21 -4.65
CA CYS A 83 1.42 29.27 -3.65
C CYS A 83 1.16 28.77 -2.22
N LYS A 84 1.40 29.62 -1.21
CA LYS A 84 1.23 29.29 0.21
C LYS A 84 -0.20 28.87 0.57
N SER A 85 -1.20 29.53 0.00
CA SER A 85 -2.62 29.21 0.23
C SER A 85 -2.96 27.81 -0.27
N TRP A 86 -2.54 27.46 -1.49
CA TRP A 86 -2.71 26.11 -2.04
C TRP A 86 -1.97 25.05 -1.23
N ASN A 87 -0.74 25.34 -0.79
CA ASN A 87 0.00 24.42 0.07
C ASN A 87 -0.73 24.15 1.39
N GLN A 88 -1.24 25.18 2.06
CA GLN A 88 -2.00 25.06 3.30
C GLN A 88 -3.28 24.27 3.09
N LEU A 89 -4.04 24.60 2.05
CA LEU A 89 -5.30 23.95 1.71
C LEU A 89 -5.12 22.45 1.43
N LEU A 90 -4.17 22.11 0.56
CA LEU A 90 -3.89 20.73 0.15
C LEU A 90 -3.09 19.91 1.17
N SER A 91 -2.57 20.55 2.22
CA SER A 91 -1.95 19.88 3.36
C SER A 91 -2.88 19.76 4.56
N SER A 92 -4.11 20.30 4.46
CA SER A 92 -5.08 20.23 5.54
C SER A 92 -5.61 18.79 5.76
N PRO A 93 -5.89 18.39 7.01
CA PRO A 93 -6.57 17.12 7.29
C PRO A 93 -7.92 16.98 6.59
N HIS A 94 -8.63 18.11 6.40
CA HIS A 94 -9.90 18.15 5.69
C HIS A 94 -9.75 17.72 4.22
N PHE A 95 -8.76 18.26 3.50
CA PHE A 95 -8.49 17.84 2.13
C PHE A 95 -8.02 16.39 2.06
N ALA A 96 -7.17 15.94 3.00
CA ALA A 96 -6.73 14.55 3.05
C ALA A 96 -7.93 13.58 3.18
N ARG A 97 -8.94 13.94 3.98
CA ARG A 97 -10.20 13.20 4.13
C ARG A 97 -11.05 13.21 2.85
N ILE A 98 -11.20 14.36 2.19
CA ILE A 98 -11.93 14.42 0.91
C ILE A 98 -11.23 13.56 -0.14
N HIS A 99 -9.91 13.68 -0.25
CA HIS A 99 -9.10 12.88 -1.17
C HIS A 99 -9.16 11.39 -0.88
N SER A 100 -9.28 10.96 0.37
CA SER A 100 -9.36 9.54 0.72
C SER A 100 -10.73 8.92 0.41
N LEU A 101 -11.80 9.68 0.62
CA LEU A 101 -13.16 9.27 0.30
C LEU A 101 -13.48 9.40 -1.19
N SER A 102 -12.70 10.21 -1.92
CA SER A 102 -12.79 10.29 -3.37
C SER A 102 -12.42 8.94 -3.99
N PRO A 103 -13.20 8.45 -4.97
CA PRO A 103 -12.81 7.30 -5.76
C PRO A 103 -11.41 7.53 -6.32
N ALA A 104 -10.55 6.53 -6.21
CA ALA A 104 -9.27 6.57 -6.89
C ALA A 104 -9.52 6.78 -8.39
N HIS A 105 -8.67 7.58 -9.04
CA HIS A 105 -8.83 7.81 -10.47
C HIS A 105 -8.85 6.44 -11.18
N PRO A 106 -9.92 6.07 -11.92
CA PRO A 106 -10.15 4.69 -12.41
C PRO A 106 -9.11 4.17 -13.42
N SER A 107 -8.05 4.92 -13.69
CA SER A 107 -7.13 4.72 -14.81
C SER A 107 -5.72 4.27 -14.42
N ASP A 108 -5.41 4.26 -13.12
CA ASP A 108 -4.01 4.17 -12.70
C ASP A 108 -3.86 2.98 -11.76
N VAL A 109 -3.46 1.83 -12.32
CA VAL A 109 -3.13 0.66 -11.51
C VAL A 109 -1.80 0.92 -10.84
N SER A 110 -1.81 1.08 -9.53
CA SER A 110 -0.59 1.23 -8.74
C SER A 110 -0.41 0.04 -7.81
N ALA A 111 0.84 -0.36 -7.62
CA ALA A 111 1.23 -1.45 -6.75
C ALA A 111 2.48 -1.08 -5.96
N LEU A 112 2.56 -1.58 -4.73
CA LEU A 112 3.74 -1.40 -3.89
C LEU A 112 4.54 -2.70 -3.87
N ALA A 113 5.71 -2.68 -4.50
CA ALA A 113 6.66 -3.78 -4.44
C ALA A 113 7.57 -3.61 -3.22
N CYS A 114 7.57 -4.61 -2.34
CA CYS A 114 8.35 -4.62 -1.10
C CYS A 114 9.67 -5.35 -1.34
N VAL A 115 10.77 -4.74 -0.92
CA VAL A 115 12.13 -5.29 -1.00
C VAL A 115 12.79 -5.16 0.37
N PRO A 116 13.78 -6.01 0.74
CA PRO A 116 14.51 -5.90 2.00
C PRO A 116 14.71 -4.49 2.54
N ASN A 117 15.21 -3.52 1.78
CA ASN A 117 15.55 -2.20 2.31
C ASN A 117 14.58 -1.06 1.93
N GLY A 118 13.37 -1.39 1.47
CA GLY A 118 12.39 -0.37 1.12
C GLY A 118 11.25 -0.85 0.24
N PHE A 119 10.77 0.08 -0.57
CA PHE A 119 9.65 -0.14 -1.47
C PHE A 119 9.90 0.50 -2.84
N PHE A 120 9.28 -0.07 -3.87
CA PHE A 120 9.13 0.55 -5.18
C PHE A 120 7.65 0.77 -5.47
N LEU A 121 7.30 2.00 -5.83
CA LEU A 121 5.98 2.30 -6.36
C LEU A 121 5.94 1.95 -7.85
N LEU A 122 5.14 0.97 -8.21
CA LEU A 122 4.91 0.57 -9.58
C LEU A 122 3.62 1.20 -10.09
N HIS A 123 3.66 1.73 -11.30
CA HIS A 123 2.53 2.38 -11.94
C HIS A 123 2.33 1.78 -13.33
N ILE A 124 1.12 1.27 -13.58
CA ILE A 124 0.72 0.66 -14.86
C ILE A 124 -0.34 1.58 -15.50
N PRO A 125 0.01 2.30 -16.58
CA PRO A 125 -0.92 3.19 -17.27
C PRO A 125 -2.09 2.45 -17.93
N LYS A 126 -3.29 3.03 -17.93
CA LYS A 126 -4.46 2.47 -18.63
C LYS A 126 -4.34 2.44 -20.16
N SER A 127 -3.51 3.27 -20.78
CA SER A 127 -3.18 3.13 -22.21
C SER A 127 -2.78 1.70 -22.53
N ASP A 128 -1.99 1.09 -21.64
CA ASP A 128 -1.44 -0.24 -21.80
C ASP A 128 -2.48 -1.33 -21.48
N LEU A 129 -3.56 -0.98 -20.77
CA LEU A 129 -4.66 -1.90 -20.43
C LEU A 129 -5.77 -1.93 -21.48
N SER A 130 -5.85 -0.91 -22.36
CA SER A 130 -7.03 -0.64 -23.20
C SER A 130 -6.90 -1.00 -24.68
N HIS A 131 -5.71 -1.35 -25.19
CA HIS A 131 -5.54 -1.60 -26.62
C HIS A 131 -5.40 -3.08 -26.99
N LYS A 132 -6.08 -3.46 -28.09
CA LYS A 132 -5.72 -4.54 -29.01
C LYS A 132 -4.34 -4.24 -29.64
N ALA A 133 -3.30 -4.18 -28.82
CA ALA A 133 -1.94 -3.96 -29.30
C ALA A 133 -1.39 -5.30 -29.81
N SER A 134 -0.89 -5.26 -31.04
CA SER A 134 -0.21 -6.33 -31.75
C SER A 134 0.91 -7.00 -30.93
N PRO A 135 1.22 -8.28 -31.20
CA PRO A 135 2.31 -8.99 -30.54
C PRO A 135 3.64 -8.35 -30.94
N LEU A 136 4.27 -7.63 -30.02
CA LEU A 136 5.72 -7.45 -30.06
C LEU A 136 6.32 -7.88 -28.72
N PRO A 137 7.38 -8.72 -28.77
CA PRO A 137 7.88 -9.43 -27.60
C PRO A 137 8.95 -8.60 -26.86
N PHE A 138 9.05 -8.83 -25.55
CA PHE A 138 10.11 -8.37 -24.63
C PHE A 138 10.11 -6.87 -24.28
N ALA A 139 9.29 -6.49 -23.30
CA ALA A 139 9.47 -5.24 -22.58
C ALA A 139 10.44 -5.46 -21.41
N PHE A 140 11.73 -5.19 -21.64
CA PHE A 140 12.49 -4.48 -20.61
C PHE A 140 11.85 -3.09 -20.48
N VAL A 141 11.80 -2.47 -19.31
CA VAL A 141 11.70 -0.99 -19.25
C VAL A 141 13.06 -0.43 -19.72
N HIS A 142 13.37 -0.62 -21.00
CA HIS A 142 13.88 0.38 -21.90
C HIS A 142 12.67 0.79 -22.74
N SER A 143 12.04 1.92 -22.41
CA SER A 143 11.30 2.62 -23.45
C SER A 143 12.33 2.99 -24.52
N GLY A 144 12.00 2.81 -25.79
CA GLY A 144 12.60 3.67 -26.79
C GLY A 144 12.45 5.11 -26.30
N GLY A 145 13.56 5.76 -25.97
CA GLY A 145 13.64 7.17 -25.59
C GLY A 145 13.62 7.51 -24.08
N ASP A 146 12.69 6.97 -23.28
CA ASP A 146 12.45 7.51 -21.93
C ASP A 146 12.63 6.48 -20.79
N LEU A 147 13.76 6.58 -20.08
CA LEU A 147 14.02 5.87 -18.82
C LEU A 147 13.14 6.46 -17.70
N ARG A 148 11.94 5.89 -17.47
CA ARG A 148 11.18 6.21 -16.25
C ARG A 148 11.86 5.55 -15.04
N ARG A 149 12.56 6.35 -14.23
CA ARG A 149 13.14 5.87 -12.96
C ARG A 149 12.02 5.40 -12.03
N LEU A 150 12.10 4.15 -11.57
CA LEU A 150 11.26 3.67 -10.48
C LEU A 150 11.55 4.49 -9.22
N HIS A 151 10.49 4.93 -8.55
CA HIS A 151 10.63 5.70 -7.34
C HIS A 151 10.93 4.76 -6.17
N ARG A 152 12.18 4.75 -5.72
CA ARG A 152 12.60 4.03 -4.51
C ARG A 152 12.18 4.81 -3.27
N ILE A 153 11.57 4.10 -2.34
CA ILE A 153 11.15 4.61 -1.04
C ILE A 153 11.94 3.83 0.02
N ASN A 154 12.84 4.52 0.72
CA ASN A 154 13.66 3.91 1.76
C ASN A 154 12.81 3.60 2.99
N LEU A 155 13.21 2.58 3.77
CA LEU A 155 12.62 2.38 5.08
C LEU A 155 12.96 3.54 6.01
N PRO A 156 11.95 4.17 6.63
CA PRO A 156 12.20 5.27 7.55
C PRO A 156 12.98 4.82 8.79
N SER A 157 12.79 3.58 9.25
CA SER A 157 13.49 2.99 10.39
C SER A 157 14.91 2.51 10.08
N GLY A 158 15.31 2.48 8.81
CA GLY A 158 16.45 1.68 8.36
C GLY A 158 16.22 0.16 8.52
N GLY A 159 17.29 -0.61 8.33
CA GLY A 159 17.28 -2.07 8.48
C GLY A 159 16.69 -2.81 7.29
N THR A 160 16.20 -4.03 7.55
CA THR A 160 15.55 -4.88 6.55
C THR A 160 14.12 -5.24 6.94
N LEU A 161 13.18 -5.13 5.99
CA LEU A 161 11.79 -5.54 6.13
C LEU A 161 11.68 -7.02 6.47
N ARG A 162 10.74 -7.32 7.37
CA ARG A 162 10.37 -8.69 7.73
C ARG A 162 8.94 -9.01 7.30
N LEU A 163 8.00 -8.17 7.69
CA LEU A 163 6.58 -8.33 7.41
C LEU A 163 5.99 -6.98 7.06
N VAL A 164 5.11 -6.97 6.07
CA VAL A 164 4.42 -5.78 5.57
C VAL A 164 2.97 -6.12 5.30
N LEU A 165 2.07 -5.31 5.85
CA LEU A 165 0.65 -5.28 5.47
C LEU A 165 0.31 -3.88 4.95
N GLU A 166 -0.59 -3.83 3.97
CA GLU A 166 -1.10 -2.60 3.37
C GLU A 166 -2.59 -2.48 3.69
N SER A 167 -3.04 -1.27 3.97
CA SER A 167 -4.46 -0.94 4.09
C SER A 167 -4.67 0.50 3.63
N HIS A 168 -5.43 0.68 2.54
CA HIS A 168 -5.85 1.98 2.03
C HIS A 168 -4.72 3.01 1.81
N GLY A 169 -3.57 2.58 1.29
CA GLY A 169 -2.42 3.43 1.01
C GLY A 169 -1.48 3.62 2.20
N MET A 170 -1.83 3.06 3.37
CA MET A 170 -0.99 3.02 4.56
C MET A 170 -0.31 1.66 4.65
N VAL A 171 0.89 1.65 5.22
CA VAL A 171 1.71 0.44 5.37
C VAL A 171 2.02 0.23 6.85
N CYS A 172 1.77 -0.98 7.33
CA CYS A 172 2.17 -1.45 8.64
C CYS A 172 3.29 -2.48 8.47
N PHE A 173 4.43 -2.25 9.11
CA PHE A 173 5.59 -3.13 8.93
C PHE A 173 6.45 -3.30 10.18
N SER A 174 7.32 -4.29 10.14
CA SER A 174 8.37 -4.52 11.14
C SER A 174 9.70 -4.80 10.44
N THR A 175 10.80 -4.56 11.14
CA THR A 175 12.15 -4.78 10.60
C THR A 175 12.92 -5.82 11.42
N ASN A 176 14.03 -6.33 10.86
CA ASN A 176 14.94 -7.19 11.59
C ASN A 176 15.88 -6.41 12.53
N GLN A 177 16.08 -5.11 12.30
CA GLN A 177 16.96 -4.28 13.12
C GLN A 177 16.32 -3.92 14.46
N PHE A 178 15.02 -3.60 14.45
CA PHE A 178 14.23 -3.30 15.63
C PHE A 178 13.03 -4.26 15.68
N PRO A 179 13.26 -5.54 16.04
CA PRO A 179 12.27 -6.61 15.87
C PRO A 179 11.03 -6.45 16.73
N ASP A 180 11.11 -5.68 17.81
CA ASP A 180 10.05 -5.50 18.82
C ASP A 180 9.19 -4.25 18.57
N ILE A 181 9.49 -3.50 17.51
CA ILE A 181 8.80 -2.28 17.13
C ILE A 181 7.98 -2.52 15.85
N VAL A 182 6.72 -2.09 15.90
CA VAL A 182 5.85 -2.01 14.73
C VAL A 182 5.81 -0.56 14.25
N TYR A 183 5.88 -0.37 12.94
CA TYR A 183 5.86 0.93 12.30
C TYR A 183 4.62 1.07 11.42
N ILE A 184 4.01 2.25 11.47
CA ILE A 184 3.03 2.72 10.50
C ILE A 184 3.72 3.73 9.59
N PHE A 185 3.47 3.63 8.29
CA PHE A 185 4.13 4.46 7.29
C PHE A 185 3.17 4.79 6.17
N ASN A 186 3.19 6.04 5.74
CA ASN A 186 2.60 6.44 4.48
C ASN A 186 3.71 6.59 3.43
N PRO A 187 3.80 5.70 2.43
CA PRO A 187 4.80 5.77 1.37
C PRO A 187 4.77 7.06 0.54
N VAL A 188 3.62 7.75 0.49
CA VAL A 188 3.42 8.96 -0.31
C VAL A 188 3.88 10.20 0.43
N THR A 189 3.43 10.40 1.67
CA THR A 189 3.83 11.56 2.47
C THR A 189 5.21 11.36 3.12
N ARG A 190 5.70 10.11 3.14
CA ARG A 190 6.92 9.66 3.82
C ARG A 190 6.91 9.87 5.33
N GLU A 191 5.74 10.16 5.89
CA GLU A 191 5.53 10.21 7.32
C GLU A 191 5.46 8.78 7.87
N TYR A 192 5.99 8.59 9.08
CA TYR A 192 5.94 7.33 9.78
C TYR A 192 5.78 7.54 11.27
N ALA A 193 5.25 6.53 11.95
CA ALA A 193 5.15 6.47 13.39
C ALA A 193 5.61 5.10 13.89
N ALA A 194 6.34 5.08 15.00
CA ALA A 194 6.65 3.86 15.74
C ALA A 194 5.58 3.65 16.81
N LEU A 195 5.03 2.44 16.90
CA LEU A 195 4.08 2.07 17.94
C LEU A 195 4.81 1.78 19.26
N PRO A 196 4.11 1.81 20.42
CA PRO A 196 4.70 1.45 21.69
C PRO A 196 5.35 0.06 21.64
N VAL A 197 6.53 -0.05 22.24
CA VAL A 197 7.37 -1.26 22.19
C VAL A 197 6.66 -2.42 22.90
N LEU A 198 6.69 -3.60 22.29
CA LEU A 198 6.20 -4.83 22.90
C LEU A 198 7.35 -5.58 23.60
N LYS A 199 7.05 -6.31 24.67
CA LYS A 199 8.06 -7.07 25.43
C LYS A 199 8.65 -8.28 24.68
N SER A 200 8.08 -8.62 23.54
CA SER A 200 8.46 -9.77 22.73
C SER A 200 8.24 -9.44 21.27
N ARG A 201 8.99 -10.12 20.40
CA ARG A 201 8.94 -9.93 18.96
C ARG A 201 7.55 -10.23 18.40
N PRO A 202 6.77 -9.22 17.95
CA PRO A 202 5.44 -9.45 17.42
C PRO A 202 5.49 -10.15 16.06
N GLU A 203 4.40 -10.80 15.67
CA GLU A 203 4.06 -11.16 14.30
C GLU A 203 2.81 -10.36 13.94
N ILE A 204 2.89 -9.53 12.90
CA ILE A 204 1.76 -8.68 12.50
C ILE A 204 0.76 -9.56 11.76
N LEU A 205 -0.38 -9.77 12.40
CA LEU A 205 -1.47 -10.59 11.87
C LEU A 205 -2.48 -9.76 11.08
N GLY A 206 -2.60 -8.46 11.37
CA GLY A 206 -3.61 -7.62 10.75
C GLY A 206 -3.30 -6.15 10.85
N PHE A 207 -3.66 -5.40 9.81
CA PHE A 207 -3.63 -3.95 9.79
C PHE A 207 -4.92 -3.43 9.18
N PHE A 208 -5.62 -2.60 9.93
CA PHE A 208 -6.88 -1.98 9.54
C PHE A 208 -6.76 -0.47 9.66
N PHE A 209 -7.14 0.25 8.61
CA PHE A 209 -7.25 1.69 8.61
C PHE A 209 -8.69 2.09 8.31
N ASP A 210 -9.35 2.73 9.28
CA ASP A 210 -10.67 3.32 9.08
C ASP A 210 -10.53 4.69 8.40
N LEU A 211 -11.04 4.79 7.18
CA LEU A 211 -11.03 6.02 6.38
C LEU A 211 -11.89 7.13 6.99
N GLU A 212 -12.98 6.77 7.65
CA GLU A 212 -13.98 7.71 8.15
C GLU A 212 -13.54 8.29 9.50
N GLY A 213 -13.24 7.43 10.46
CA GLY A 213 -12.72 7.83 11.77
C GLY A 213 -11.25 8.28 11.77
N GLN A 214 -10.49 7.99 10.71
CA GLN A 214 -9.03 8.20 10.64
C GLN A 214 -8.29 7.53 11.80
N VAL A 215 -8.79 6.35 12.20
CA VAL A 215 -8.20 5.52 13.25
C VAL A 215 -7.66 4.26 12.61
N PHE A 216 -6.52 3.78 13.10
CA PHE A 216 -6.01 2.49 12.69
C PHE A 216 -5.89 1.53 13.86
N LYS A 217 -5.98 0.24 13.53
CA LYS A 217 -5.75 -0.86 14.45
C LYS A 217 -4.72 -1.83 13.89
N VAL A 218 -3.91 -2.39 14.76
CA VAL A 218 -2.91 -3.42 14.41
C VAL A 218 -3.12 -4.63 15.30
N LEU A 219 -3.34 -5.79 14.68
CA LEU A 219 -3.41 -7.08 15.36
C LEU A 219 -2.05 -7.76 15.29
N VAL A 220 -1.53 -8.20 16.43
CA VAL A 220 -0.27 -8.94 16.53
C VAL A 220 -0.42 -10.19 17.39
N SER A 221 0.42 -11.18 17.15
CA SER A 221 0.71 -12.29 18.07
C SER A 221 2.20 -12.34 18.39
N PHE A 222 2.63 -13.29 19.21
CA PHE A 222 4.03 -13.50 19.51
C PHE A 222 4.49 -14.90 19.12
N LEU A 223 5.71 -14.99 18.56
CA LEU A 223 6.31 -16.28 18.20
C LEU A 223 6.47 -17.21 19.42
N THR A 224 6.72 -16.63 20.59
CA THR A 224 6.95 -17.31 21.86
C THR A 224 5.68 -17.55 22.68
N SER A 225 4.57 -16.87 22.35
CA SER A 225 3.27 -16.98 23.03
C SER A 225 2.15 -16.88 21.99
N LYS A 226 1.85 -18.01 21.35
CA LYS A 226 0.85 -18.07 20.25
C LYS A 226 -0.59 -18.02 20.75
N ASP A 227 -0.80 -18.27 22.03
CA ASP A 227 -2.11 -18.22 22.68
C ASP A 227 -2.53 -16.78 23.06
N GLU A 228 -1.67 -15.81 22.78
CA GLU A 228 -1.89 -14.40 23.11
C GLU A 228 -1.78 -13.52 21.86
N CYS A 229 -2.87 -12.80 21.58
CA CYS A 229 -2.92 -11.78 20.55
C CYS A 229 -3.25 -10.43 21.18
N TRP A 230 -2.71 -9.37 20.59
CA TRP A 230 -2.87 -8.01 21.05
C TRP A 230 -3.31 -7.11 19.91
N VAL A 231 -4.17 -6.15 20.23
CA VAL A 231 -4.62 -5.11 19.32
C VAL A 231 -4.10 -3.77 19.81
N PHE A 232 -3.40 -3.05 18.94
CA PHE A 232 -3.17 -1.63 19.10
C PHE A 232 -4.32 -0.86 18.48
N SER A 233 -4.74 0.25 19.12
CA SER A 233 -5.67 1.21 18.54
C SER A 233 -5.07 2.60 18.60
N SER A 234 -5.02 3.32 17.46
CA SER A 234 -4.52 4.70 17.46
C SER A 234 -5.41 5.66 18.24
N ALA A 235 -6.70 5.34 18.41
CA ALA A 235 -7.62 6.14 19.21
C ALA A 235 -7.30 6.12 20.71
N THR A 236 -6.75 5.01 21.22
CA THR A 236 -6.33 4.90 22.63
C THR A 236 -4.83 5.11 22.80
N GLY A 237 -4.04 4.91 21.74
CA GLY A 237 -2.58 4.92 21.80
C GLY A 237 -2.00 3.74 22.58
N GLN A 238 -2.79 2.69 22.85
CA GLN A 238 -2.43 1.60 23.73
C GLN A 238 -2.60 0.24 23.06
N TRP A 239 -1.81 -0.74 23.52
CA TRP A 239 -1.99 -2.15 23.23
C TRP A 239 -2.96 -2.78 24.24
N LYS A 240 -3.85 -3.63 23.75
CA LYS A 240 -4.83 -4.38 24.54
C LYS A 240 -4.75 -5.86 24.17
N SER A 241 -4.70 -6.75 25.17
CA SER A 241 -4.79 -8.20 24.94
C SER A 241 -6.23 -8.59 24.56
N VAL A 242 -6.38 -9.42 23.53
CA VAL A 242 -7.68 -9.88 22.99
C VAL A 242 -7.82 -11.41 23.00
N GLY A 243 -6.87 -12.11 23.64
CA GLY A 243 -6.76 -13.57 23.60
C GLY A 243 -6.54 -14.12 22.19
N ALA A 244 -6.25 -15.41 22.06
CA ALA A 244 -6.15 -16.07 20.77
C ALA A 244 -6.94 -17.39 20.76
N LYS A 245 -7.58 -17.69 19.63
CA LYS A 245 -8.07 -19.06 19.31
C LYS A 245 -7.11 -19.80 18.36
N LEU A 246 -5.92 -19.26 18.14
CA LEU A 246 -4.94 -19.77 17.18
C LEU A 246 -4.06 -20.84 17.85
N LEU A 247 -4.49 -22.09 17.80
CA LEU A 247 -3.81 -23.22 18.48
C LEU A 247 -2.48 -23.65 17.83
N ALA A 248 -1.97 -22.94 16.82
CA ALA A 248 -0.80 -23.39 16.06
C ALA A 248 -0.14 -22.29 15.21
N SER A 249 0.97 -22.65 14.55
CA SER A 249 1.77 -21.71 13.76
C SER A 249 1.00 -21.14 12.58
N VAL A 250 1.07 -19.81 12.43
CA VAL A 250 0.88 -19.16 11.15
C VAL A 250 1.91 -19.75 10.17
N SER A 251 1.45 -20.17 8.99
CA SER A 251 2.34 -20.76 7.98
C SER A 251 3.15 -19.66 7.27
N GLY A 252 4.48 -19.72 7.43
CA GLY A 252 5.58 -19.27 6.57
C GLY A 252 5.43 -18.10 5.57
N LYS A 253 6.41 -17.19 5.61
CA LYS A 253 7.01 -16.29 4.57
C LYS A 253 6.13 -15.50 3.58
N MET A 254 4.86 -15.80 3.36
CA MET A 254 4.06 -15.22 2.28
C MET A 254 2.75 -14.64 2.81
N ASN A 255 2.82 -13.48 3.47
CA ASN A 255 1.70 -12.62 3.90
C ASN A 255 0.30 -13.29 3.83
N PRO A 256 -0.01 -14.21 4.77
CA PRO A 256 -1.28 -14.93 4.77
C PRO A 256 -2.44 -14.06 5.22
N PHE A 257 -2.18 -12.79 5.53
CA PHE A 257 -3.09 -11.90 6.22
C PHE A 257 -3.62 -10.80 5.32
N LEU A 258 -4.87 -10.45 5.52
CA LEU A 258 -5.54 -9.37 4.82
C LEU A 258 -6.69 -8.84 5.68
N CYS A 259 -6.80 -7.52 5.82
CA CYS A 259 -8.00 -6.92 6.37
C CYS A 259 -8.95 -6.52 5.24
N VAL A 260 -10.19 -7.00 5.29
CA VAL A 260 -11.25 -6.62 4.35
C VAL A 260 -12.46 -6.18 5.16
N ARG A 261 -12.90 -4.94 4.96
CA ARG A 261 -14.09 -4.35 5.63
C ARG A 261 -14.08 -4.55 7.15
N GLY A 262 -12.96 -4.22 7.80
CA GLY A 262 -12.81 -4.32 9.26
C GLY A 262 -12.54 -5.72 9.79
N VAL A 263 -12.59 -6.77 8.96
CA VAL A 263 -12.27 -8.15 9.40
C VAL A 263 -10.89 -8.53 8.90
N CYS A 264 -10.00 -8.89 9.83
CA CYS A 264 -8.69 -9.43 9.54
C CYS A 264 -8.78 -10.94 9.30
N TYR A 265 -8.48 -11.38 8.09
CA TYR A 265 -8.42 -12.78 7.72
C TYR A 265 -6.99 -13.27 7.69
N GLY A 266 -6.78 -14.52 8.11
CA GLY A 266 -5.49 -15.19 7.98
C GLY A 266 -5.62 -16.69 7.90
N VAL A 267 -4.66 -17.35 7.25
CA VAL A 267 -4.57 -18.81 7.24
C VAL A 267 -3.53 -19.31 8.24
N PHE A 268 -3.84 -20.41 8.90
CA PHE A 268 -2.98 -21.03 9.90
C PHE A 268 -3.07 -22.55 9.84
N GLN A 269 -2.00 -23.23 10.22
CA GLN A 269 -1.89 -24.68 10.16
C GLN A 269 -2.28 -25.28 11.51
N CYS A 270 -3.38 -26.02 11.59
CA CYS A 270 -3.68 -26.92 12.71
C CYS A 270 -2.94 -28.27 12.55
N VAL A 271 -3.04 -29.17 13.52
CA VAL A 271 -2.31 -30.47 13.52
C VAL A 271 -2.49 -31.23 12.20
N ASP A 272 -3.73 -31.37 11.71
CA ASP A 272 -4.03 -32.18 10.51
C ASP A 272 -4.56 -31.38 9.32
N GLU A 273 -4.90 -30.10 9.50
CA GLU A 273 -5.58 -29.30 8.49
C GLU A 273 -5.16 -27.83 8.53
N VAL A 274 -5.31 -27.12 7.40
CA VAL A 274 -5.19 -25.66 7.38
C VAL A 274 -6.58 -25.05 7.50
N LYS A 275 -6.68 -24.06 8.39
CA LYS A 275 -7.89 -23.27 8.61
C LYS A 275 -7.65 -21.82 8.25
N MET A 276 -8.75 -21.09 8.11
CA MET A 276 -8.76 -19.64 8.05
C MET A 276 -9.38 -19.10 9.33
N PHE A 277 -8.83 -18.03 9.88
CA PHE A 277 -9.52 -17.23 10.89
C PHE A 277 -10.05 -15.94 10.27
N GLY A 278 -11.09 -15.38 10.89
CA GLY A 278 -11.48 -13.99 10.75
C GLY A 278 -11.51 -13.37 12.14
N PHE A 279 -10.85 -12.24 12.31
CA PHE A 279 -10.90 -11.42 13.51
C PHE A 279 -11.56 -10.10 13.18
N ASP A 280 -12.73 -9.84 13.76
CA ASP A 280 -13.42 -8.57 13.62
C ASP A 280 -12.66 -7.50 14.42
N MET A 281 -12.07 -6.53 13.75
CA MET A 281 -11.22 -5.52 14.39
C MET A 281 -12.04 -4.52 15.22
N GLU A 282 -13.35 -4.41 14.99
CA GLU A 282 -14.23 -3.51 15.75
C GLU A 282 -14.78 -4.20 17.00
N ARG A 283 -15.36 -5.39 16.81
CA ARG A 283 -15.96 -6.19 17.89
C ARG A 283 -14.93 -6.96 18.70
N GLU A 284 -13.72 -7.11 18.16
CA GLU A 284 -12.64 -7.91 18.74
C GLU A 284 -13.01 -9.39 18.92
N GLU A 285 -13.76 -9.91 17.95
CA GLU A 285 -14.32 -11.27 17.96
C GLU A 285 -13.64 -12.19 16.96
N TRP A 286 -13.38 -13.44 17.39
CA TRP A 286 -12.73 -14.48 16.59
C TRP A 286 -13.73 -15.47 16.01
N GLU A 287 -13.61 -15.71 14.71
CA GLU A 287 -14.27 -16.80 13.99
C GLU A 287 -13.25 -17.66 13.25
N ILE A 288 -13.54 -18.97 13.18
CA ILE A 288 -12.70 -19.95 12.48
C ILE A 288 -13.51 -20.59 11.36
N PHE A 289 -12.88 -20.74 10.20
CA PHE A 289 -13.45 -21.27 8.98
C PHE A 289 -12.61 -22.43 8.46
N THR A 290 -13.27 -23.47 7.99
CA THR A 290 -12.65 -24.56 7.24
C THR A 290 -12.33 -24.07 5.83
N LEU A 291 -11.23 -24.55 5.25
CA LEU A 291 -10.88 -24.32 3.85
C LEU A 291 -11.55 -25.36 2.93
N PRO A 292 -11.62 -25.13 1.61
CA PRO A 292 -12.07 -26.16 0.66
C PRO A 292 -11.24 -27.45 0.82
N LEU A 293 -11.89 -28.63 0.76
CA LEU A 293 -11.26 -29.93 1.01
C LEU A 293 -9.97 -30.17 0.20
N HIS A 294 -9.97 -29.79 -1.08
CA HIS A 294 -8.80 -29.95 -1.96
C HIS A 294 -7.62 -29.00 -1.61
N VAL A 295 -7.86 -27.97 -0.81
CA VAL A 295 -6.87 -27.02 -0.33
C VAL A 295 -6.36 -27.39 1.06
N SER A 296 -7.24 -27.92 1.93
CA SER A 296 -6.88 -28.30 3.30
C SER A 296 -5.92 -29.50 3.35
N ASP A 297 -6.14 -30.53 2.51
CA ASP A 297 -5.50 -31.86 2.56
C ASP A 297 -4.14 -31.96 1.80
N ASN A 298 -3.71 -30.92 1.08
CA ASN A 298 -2.59 -31.08 0.14
C ASN A 298 -1.19 -30.82 0.77
N ARG A 299 -0.24 -31.76 0.59
CA ARG A 299 1.17 -31.65 1.04
C ARG A 299 2.03 -30.72 0.16
N ALA A 300 1.49 -30.18 -0.93
CA ALA A 300 2.20 -29.33 -1.89
C ALA A 300 1.77 -27.86 -1.84
N LYS A 301 1.78 -27.24 -0.66
CA LYS A 301 1.44 -25.81 -0.45
C LYS A 301 2.66 -24.93 -0.74
N TRP A 302 2.89 -24.58 -2.00
CA TRP A 302 3.95 -23.62 -2.34
C TRP A 302 3.46 -22.17 -2.38
N LEU A 303 2.15 -21.94 -2.54
CA LEU A 303 1.52 -20.63 -2.44
C LEU A 303 0.16 -20.74 -1.74
N MET A 304 -0.05 -19.91 -0.72
CA MET A 304 -1.34 -19.74 -0.06
C MET A 304 -1.43 -18.29 0.43
N LYS A 305 -2.28 -17.49 -0.21
CA LYS A 305 -2.39 -16.05 0.04
C LYS A 305 -3.84 -15.63 0.07
N ILE A 306 -4.18 -14.73 1.00
CA ILE A 306 -5.47 -14.05 0.99
C ILE A 306 -5.30 -12.70 0.29
N VAL A 307 -6.21 -12.38 -0.61
CA VAL A 307 -6.19 -11.16 -1.43
C VAL A 307 -7.60 -10.57 -1.50
N GLU A 308 -7.68 -9.25 -1.56
CA GLU A 308 -8.96 -8.55 -1.69
C GLU A 308 -9.35 -8.42 -3.16
N TRP A 309 -10.62 -8.66 -3.47
CA TRP A 309 -11.21 -8.26 -4.75
C TRP A 309 -12.68 -7.88 -4.56
N GLU A 310 -13.05 -6.68 -5.03
CA GLU A 310 -14.40 -6.12 -4.91
C GLU A 310 -14.95 -6.14 -3.46
N GLY A 311 -14.07 -5.87 -2.48
CA GLY A 311 -14.44 -5.84 -1.06
C GLY A 311 -14.74 -7.21 -0.48
N ARG A 312 -14.27 -8.30 -1.09
CA ARG A 312 -14.38 -9.66 -0.56
C ARG A 312 -12.99 -10.30 -0.46
N PRO A 313 -12.77 -11.16 0.54
CA PRO A 313 -11.54 -11.94 0.63
C PRO A 313 -11.59 -13.14 -0.33
N TYR A 314 -10.47 -13.36 -0.99
CA TYR A 314 -10.24 -14.50 -1.87
C TYR A 314 -9.00 -15.26 -1.43
N LEU A 315 -9.05 -16.58 -1.55
CA LEU A 315 -7.92 -17.45 -1.34
C LEU A 315 -7.28 -17.79 -2.68
N VAL A 316 -6.00 -17.46 -2.81
CA VAL A 316 -5.15 -17.90 -3.92
C VAL A 316 -4.30 -19.05 -3.42
N HIS A 317 -4.46 -20.21 -4.06
CA HIS A 317 -3.77 -21.44 -3.71
C HIS A 317 -3.01 -22.01 -4.90
N GLY A 318 -1.72 -22.31 -4.70
CA GLY A 318 -0.89 -22.99 -5.69
C GLY A 318 -1.05 -24.50 -5.59
N PHE A 319 -1.53 -25.13 -6.67
CA PHE A 319 -1.58 -26.58 -6.83
C PHE A 319 -0.27 -27.14 -7.42
N ALA A 320 -0.17 -28.47 -7.43
CA ALA A 320 0.84 -29.16 -8.23
C ALA A 320 0.73 -28.79 -9.72
N GLN A 321 1.80 -28.98 -10.49
CA GLN A 321 1.84 -28.74 -11.94
C GLN A 321 1.62 -27.26 -12.37
N ARG A 322 2.00 -26.29 -11.53
CA ARG A 322 1.99 -24.85 -11.86
C ARG A 322 0.59 -24.27 -12.09
N LYS A 323 -0.40 -24.73 -11.34
CA LYS A 323 -1.77 -24.19 -11.39
C LYS A 323 -2.06 -23.33 -10.16
N LEU A 324 -2.77 -22.23 -10.34
CA LEU A 324 -3.32 -21.41 -9.26
C LEU A 324 -4.83 -21.55 -9.22
N GLY A 325 -5.38 -21.91 -8.06
CA GLY A 325 -6.81 -21.83 -7.78
C GLY A 325 -7.14 -20.52 -7.09
N ILE A 326 -8.22 -19.88 -7.53
CA ILE A 326 -8.77 -18.70 -6.89
C ILE A 326 -10.16 -19.04 -6.37
N TRP A 327 -10.36 -18.82 -5.08
CA TRP A 327 -11.60 -19.13 -4.37
C TRP A 327 -12.14 -17.88 -3.70
N VAL A 328 -13.44 -17.60 -3.85
CA VAL A 328 -14.10 -16.51 -3.13
C VAL A 328 -14.63 -17.04 -1.80
N PHE A 329 -14.42 -16.29 -0.72
CA PHE A 329 -15.02 -16.56 0.57
C PHE A 329 -16.35 -15.81 0.71
N ARG A 330 -17.37 -16.51 1.21
CA ARG A 330 -18.74 -16.01 1.40
C ARG A 330 -19.21 -16.40 2.79
N LYS A 331 -19.07 -15.46 3.73
CA LYS A 331 -19.32 -15.71 5.16
C LYS A 331 -20.77 -16.16 5.43
N GLU A 332 -21.73 -15.59 4.71
CA GLU A 332 -23.17 -15.76 4.91
C GLU A 332 -23.76 -16.97 4.17
N ASP A 333 -23.05 -17.51 3.18
CA ASP A 333 -23.51 -18.66 2.39
C ASP A 333 -23.30 -19.97 3.16
N ALA A 334 -24.17 -20.96 2.95
CA ALA A 334 -23.98 -22.30 3.49
C ALA A 334 -22.68 -22.94 2.96
N GLU A 335 -22.42 -22.79 1.65
CA GLU A 335 -21.10 -23.05 1.06
C GLU A 335 -20.22 -21.81 1.16
N LYS A 336 -19.36 -21.79 2.19
CA LYS A 336 -18.48 -20.64 2.46
C LYS A 336 -17.45 -20.36 1.37
N TRP A 337 -17.18 -21.33 0.49
CA TRP A 337 -16.15 -21.22 -0.53
C TRP A 337 -16.67 -21.64 -1.89
N MET A 338 -16.44 -20.78 -2.88
CA MET A 338 -16.71 -21.08 -4.28
C MET A 338 -15.45 -20.90 -5.11
N ARG A 339 -15.15 -21.87 -5.96
CA ARG A 339 -14.06 -21.74 -6.92
C ARG A 339 -14.45 -20.76 -8.01
N VAL A 340 -13.66 -19.70 -8.18
CA VAL A 340 -13.92 -18.69 -9.22
C VAL A 340 -13.20 -19.04 -10.52
N THR A 341 -11.93 -19.39 -10.45
CA THR A 341 -11.14 -19.69 -11.65
C THR A 341 -9.92 -20.56 -11.34
N GLU A 342 -9.29 -21.07 -12.40
CA GLU A 342 -7.99 -21.74 -12.39
C GLU A 342 -7.07 -21.05 -13.40
N ILE A 343 -5.83 -20.79 -13.00
CA ILE A 343 -4.80 -20.21 -13.85
C ILE A 343 -3.71 -21.24 -14.05
N CYS A 344 -3.44 -21.60 -15.29
CA CYS A 344 -2.27 -22.40 -15.64
C CYS A 344 -1.08 -21.46 -15.87
N LEU A 345 -0.08 -21.53 -14.99
CA LEU A 345 1.16 -20.81 -15.18
C LEU A 345 1.99 -21.52 -16.25
N GLU A 346 2.68 -20.73 -17.06
CA GLU A 346 3.54 -21.22 -18.14
C GLU A 346 4.72 -22.06 -17.66
N LYS A 347 5.34 -22.77 -18.60
CA LYS A 347 6.50 -23.61 -18.29
C LYS A 347 7.75 -22.84 -17.87
N ARG A 348 7.82 -21.53 -18.16
CA ARG A 348 8.95 -20.66 -17.77
C ARG A 348 9.00 -20.42 -16.26
N PHE A 349 7.85 -20.38 -15.60
CA PHE A 349 7.77 -20.32 -14.15
C PHE A 349 8.38 -21.61 -13.60
N GLY A 350 9.22 -21.54 -12.57
CA GLY A 350 9.81 -22.72 -11.93
C GLY A 350 8.75 -23.74 -11.46
N ARG A 351 9.15 -24.88 -10.86
CA ARG A 351 8.17 -25.82 -10.29
C ARG A 351 7.38 -25.23 -9.12
N ARG A 352 7.97 -24.25 -8.41
CA ARG A 352 7.41 -23.48 -7.30
C ARG A 352 7.86 -22.02 -7.45
N PRO A 353 7.24 -21.26 -8.36
CA PRO A 353 7.67 -19.90 -8.63
C PRO A 353 7.29 -19.00 -7.45
N ASP A 354 8.13 -18.02 -7.13
CA ASP A 354 7.76 -16.97 -6.18
C ASP A 354 6.85 -15.98 -6.90
N VAL A 355 5.54 -16.22 -6.78
CA VAL A 355 4.52 -15.40 -7.42
C VAL A 355 3.57 -14.80 -6.40
N ASN A 356 3.18 -13.57 -6.70
CA ASN A 356 2.12 -12.86 -6.01
C ASN A 356 0.97 -12.63 -6.99
N VAL A 357 -0.25 -12.61 -6.48
CA VAL A 357 -1.43 -12.27 -7.27
C VAL A 357 -1.97 -10.93 -6.77
N ILE A 358 -2.28 -10.05 -7.70
CA ILE A 358 -2.91 -8.75 -7.47
C ILE A 358 -4.22 -8.77 -8.25
N MET A 359 -5.34 -8.63 -7.56
CA MET A 359 -6.65 -8.59 -8.20
C MET A 359 -7.13 -7.15 -8.31
N GLN A 360 -7.50 -6.74 -9.52
CA GLN A 360 -8.05 -5.41 -9.77
C GLN A 360 -9.08 -5.46 -10.91
N HIS A 361 -10.28 -4.93 -10.66
CA HIS A 361 -11.36 -4.88 -11.64
C HIS A 361 -11.63 -6.24 -12.31
N ARG A 362 -11.51 -6.34 -13.63
CA ARG A 362 -11.78 -7.59 -14.41
C ARG A 362 -10.51 -8.38 -14.73
N SER A 363 -9.49 -8.21 -13.91
CA SER A 363 -8.13 -8.67 -14.19
C SER A 363 -7.43 -9.16 -12.95
N PHE A 364 -6.56 -10.14 -13.14
CA PHE A 364 -5.58 -10.51 -12.13
C PHE A 364 -4.18 -10.45 -12.74
N PHE A 365 -3.29 -9.80 -12.03
CA PHE A 365 -1.88 -9.71 -12.36
C PHE A 365 -1.16 -10.78 -11.56
N VAL A 366 -0.42 -11.63 -12.26
CA VAL A 366 0.52 -12.56 -11.65
C VAL A 366 1.89 -11.89 -11.69
N ALA A 367 2.38 -11.54 -10.52
CA ALA A 367 3.68 -10.93 -10.33
C ALA A 367 4.71 -12.01 -10.01
N GLU A 368 5.73 -12.14 -10.85
CA GLU A 368 6.85 -13.04 -10.65
C GLU A 368 8.06 -12.28 -10.15
N ALA A 369 8.57 -12.70 -8.99
CA ALA A 369 9.82 -12.18 -8.47
C ALA A 369 10.99 -12.61 -9.36
N LYS A 370 11.76 -11.64 -9.86
CA LYS A 370 13.07 -11.84 -10.48
C LYS A 370 14.15 -11.38 -9.50
N ASN A 371 15.41 -11.78 -9.72
CA ASN A 371 16.51 -11.47 -8.80
C ASN A 371 16.65 -9.96 -8.51
N MET A 372 16.46 -9.11 -9.52
CA MET A 372 16.51 -7.64 -9.42
C MET A 372 15.29 -6.98 -10.09
N GLY A 373 14.13 -7.62 -9.98
CA GLY A 373 12.94 -7.13 -10.68
C GLY A 373 11.67 -7.88 -10.34
N VAL A 374 10.59 -7.46 -11.00
CA VAL A 374 9.31 -8.16 -11.00
C VAL A 374 8.73 -8.12 -12.41
N CYS A 375 8.25 -9.27 -12.88
CA CYS A 375 7.46 -9.35 -14.11
C CYS A 375 5.99 -9.49 -13.76
N LEU A 376 5.15 -8.62 -14.27
CA LEU A 376 3.70 -8.65 -14.10
C LEU A 376 3.06 -9.17 -15.39
N SER A 377 2.46 -10.36 -15.33
CA SER A 377 1.66 -10.90 -16.42
C SER A 377 0.18 -10.68 -16.15
N LEU A 378 -0.53 -10.14 -17.13
CA LEU A 378 -1.98 -9.96 -17.05
C LEU A 378 -2.73 -11.21 -17.47
N TYR A 379 -3.74 -11.58 -16.70
CA TYR A 379 -4.66 -12.64 -17.04
C TYR A 379 -6.12 -12.18 -16.86
N SER A 380 -6.99 -12.76 -17.67
CA SER A 380 -8.44 -12.54 -17.65
C SER A 380 -9.12 -13.41 -16.62
N THR A 381 -10.30 -13.01 -16.13
CA THR A 381 -11.16 -13.80 -15.22
C THR A 381 -11.37 -15.26 -15.64
N GLN A 382 -11.26 -15.57 -16.95
CA GLN A 382 -11.35 -16.91 -17.51
C GLN A 382 -10.06 -17.74 -17.45
N GLY A 383 -9.01 -17.28 -16.76
CA GLY A 383 -7.73 -18.00 -16.67
C GLY A 383 -6.80 -17.81 -17.87
N LYS A 384 -7.23 -17.09 -18.92
CA LYS A 384 -6.41 -16.84 -20.12
C LYS A 384 -5.48 -15.67 -19.91
N ARG A 385 -4.19 -15.90 -20.17
CA ARG A 385 -3.14 -14.87 -20.23
C ARG A 385 -3.42 -13.90 -21.37
N ARG A 386 -3.16 -12.61 -21.16
CA ARG A 386 -3.08 -11.61 -22.21
C ARG A 386 -1.62 -11.42 -22.61
N GLU A 387 -1.35 -11.04 -23.86
CA GLU A 387 0.00 -10.72 -24.38
C GLU A 387 0.52 -9.38 -23.82
N LEU A 388 0.39 -9.17 -22.52
CA LEU A 388 0.86 -7.98 -21.81
C LEU A 388 1.65 -8.44 -20.59
N ASP A 389 2.96 -8.28 -20.70
CA ASP A 389 3.92 -8.43 -19.61
C ASP A 389 4.57 -7.06 -19.36
N TRP A 390 4.58 -6.63 -18.09
CA TRP A 390 5.40 -5.50 -17.67
C TRP A 390 6.57 -6.02 -16.85
N GLU A 391 7.79 -5.65 -17.22
CA GLU A 391 8.97 -6.00 -16.44
C GLU A 391 9.58 -4.77 -15.79
N PHE A 392 9.59 -4.76 -14.46
CA PHE A 392 10.19 -3.72 -13.66
C PHE A 392 11.52 -4.24 -13.14
N PHE A 393 12.60 -3.54 -13.43
CA PHE A 393 13.93 -3.87 -12.92
C PHE A 393 14.45 -2.72 -12.07
N TRP A 394 15.09 -3.05 -10.95
CA TRP A 394 15.82 -2.08 -10.14
C TRP A 394 17.33 -2.28 -10.30
N HIS A 395 18.08 -1.20 -10.10
CA HIS A 395 19.50 -1.18 -10.38
C HIS A 395 20.26 -2.13 -9.41
N PRO A 396 21.27 -2.91 -9.88
CA PRO A 396 22.07 -3.81 -9.03
C PRO A 396 22.64 -3.15 -7.76
N ARG A 397 23.21 -1.93 -7.91
CA ARG A 397 23.68 -1.06 -6.82
C ARG A 397 22.64 -0.69 -5.74
N CYS A 398 21.34 -0.94 -5.94
CA CYS A 398 20.36 -0.70 -4.89
C CYS A 398 20.47 -1.70 -3.74
N HIS A 399 21.18 -2.84 -3.92
CA HIS A 399 21.38 -3.89 -2.91
C HIS A 399 20.09 -4.38 -2.23
N ASP A 400 18.95 -4.17 -2.88
CA ASP A 400 17.63 -4.31 -2.29
C ASP A 400 17.18 -5.78 -2.19
N GLY A 401 17.96 -6.76 -2.67
CA GLY A 401 17.63 -8.19 -2.60
C GLY A 401 16.35 -8.57 -3.36
N PRO A 402 15.77 -9.77 -3.10
CA PRO A 402 14.60 -10.27 -3.81
C PRO A 402 13.30 -9.57 -3.37
N LEU A 403 12.28 -9.61 -4.22
CA LEU A 403 10.93 -9.16 -3.89
C LEU A 403 10.39 -9.95 -2.69
N LEU A 404 9.92 -9.26 -1.64
CA LEU A 404 9.28 -9.87 -0.48
C LEU A 404 7.77 -10.00 -0.63
N GLY A 405 7.18 -9.16 -1.47
CA GLY A 405 5.75 -9.10 -1.69
C GLY A 405 5.38 -7.94 -2.58
N ILE A 406 4.19 -8.02 -3.14
CA ILE A 406 3.58 -6.94 -3.91
C ILE A 406 2.08 -6.92 -3.63
N PHE A 407 1.56 -5.71 -3.51
CA PHE A 407 0.19 -5.45 -3.12
C PHE A 407 -0.41 -4.38 -4.03
N PRO A 408 -1.74 -4.42 -4.29
CA PRO A 408 -2.45 -3.23 -4.76
C PRO A 408 -2.10 -2.06 -3.84
N PHE A 409 -1.90 -0.88 -4.41
CA PHE A 409 -1.60 0.31 -3.62
C PHE A 409 -2.36 1.49 -4.17
N THR A 410 -3.11 2.18 -3.31
CA THR A 410 -3.78 3.43 -3.67
C THR A 410 -3.11 4.57 -2.92
N PRO A 411 -2.36 5.45 -3.60
CA PRO A 411 -1.72 6.59 -2.95
C PRO A 411 -2.74 7.47 -2.20
N ARG A 412 -2.54 7.69 -0.90
CA ARG A 412 -3.37 8.58 -0.07
C ARG A 412 -2.52 9.60 0.69
N LEU A 413 -3.12 10.73 1.04
CA LEU A 413 -2.47 11.88 1.70
C LEU A 413 -2.62 11.88 3.23
N PHE A 414 -2.92 10.73 3.81
CA PHE A 414 -3.07 10.56 5.25
C PHE A 414 -1.77 10.88 6.00
N SER A 415 -1.88 11.51 7.16
CA SER A 415 -0.74 11.62 8.08
C SER A 415 -0.50 10.28 8.79
N CYS A 416 0.63 10.11 9.47
CA CYS A 416 0.80 9.01 10.45
C CYS A 416 0.54 9.45 11.90
N ASN A 417 0.39 10.75 12.16
CA ASN A 417 0.22 11.31 13.49
C ASN A 417 -1.25 11.27 13.94
N TYR A 418 -1.80 10.07 14.07
CA TYR A 418 -3.14 9.83 14.66
C TYR A 418 -3.09 9.47 16.14
N MET A 419 -1.90 9.41 16.73
CA MET A 419 -1.74 9.31 18.18
C MET A 419 -1.97 10.72 18.73
N GLY A 420 -3.06 10.90 19.50
CA GLY A 420 -3.41 12.18 20.10
C GLY A 420 -2.23 12.78 20.88
N ASN A 421 -2.06 14.10 20.77
CA ASN A 421 -1.14 14.86 21.62
C ASN A 421 -1.56 14.81 23.08
#